data_AF-A0AAD9CHH3-F1
#
_entry.id   AF-A0AAD9CHH3-F1
#
_cell.length_a   1.000
_cell.length_b   1.000
_cell.length_c   1.000
_cell.angle_alpha   90.00
_cell.angle_beta   90.00
_cell.angle_gamma   90.00
#
_symmetry.space_group_name_H-M   'P 1'
#
loop_
_entity.id
_entity.type
_entity.pdbx_description
1 polymer ?
#
loop_
_entity_poly.entity_id
_entity_poly.type
_entity_poly.pdbx_seq_one_letter_code
_entity_poly.pdbx_strand_id
1 'polypeptide(L)'
;MNEHSSRSHSIFQINIKQENVETELKLSGKLYLVDLAGSEKVRKTGAEGAVLDEAKNINKSLSALGNVIAALSEGTKTHVPYRDSKMTRILQDSLGGNCRTTIIICCSPSAYNEAETKSTLMFGQRAKTIKNTVSKLENELKRWRKAAGLQNESHLYQQLDYKELDYKQLDYKQLDYKDDDINHHSQTAEKLKQQLMDQEELLVSSRQEYERVQEELSRLHRDSDSAKDEVKEVLQALEELAVNYDHKSQEVENKNSCNTQLNLELAQKTAILDAVHREFSTLQEVSSHHKKRSTEIISLMLRDLSDIGSLLGTTDLRAMTEASGVMEEEFTTARLYISKMKSEVRSVVSRSRQLEVSLTENTGRMEANETELSACQLLVSQLQAKVCSLTEALQGLEQKKRQLEESQDALMEEAAKLHAQGQSPW
;
A
#
# COMPACT_ATOMS: atom_id res chain seq x y z
N MET A 1 9.40 -44.67 6.98
CA MET A 1 9.32 -45.84 7.90
C MET A 1 9.33 -47.10 7.05
N ASN A 2 9.86 -48.22 7.53
CA ASN A 2 10.03 -49.45 6.74
C ASN A 2 8.69 -50.20 6.60
N GLU A 3 8.33 -50.56 5.36
CA GLU A 3 7.01 -51.09 4.99
C GLU A 3 6.79 -52.56 5.40
N HIS A 4 7.87 -53.32 5.63
CA HIS A 4 7.78 -54.78 5.84
C HIS A 4 8.38 -55.31 7.16
N SER A 5 9.15 -54.52 7.92
CA SER A 5 10.03 -55.07 8.98
C SER A 5 9.56 -54.87 10.43
N SER A 6 8.59 -53.98 10.72
CA SER A 6 8.39 -53.48 12.11
C SER A 6 7.27 -54.15 12.93
N ARG A 7 6.72 -55.30 12.50
CA ARG A 7 5.43 -55.78 13.04
C ARG A 7 5.48 -56.94 14.05
N SER A 8 6.64 -57.49 14.34
CA SER A 8 6.78 -58.57 15.32
C SER A 8 8.17 -58.62 15.94
N HIS A 9 8.27 -59.21 17.13
CA HIS A 9 9.55 -59.54 17.75
C HIS A 9 9.95 -60.97 17.35
N SER A 10 11.18 -61.15 16.87
CA SER A 10 11.75 -62.45 16.55
C SER A 10 12.77 -62.86 17.61
N ILE A 11 12.70 -64.12 18.04
CA ILE A 11 13.65 -64.71 18.98
C ILE A 11 14.18 -66.00 18.36
N PHE A 12 15.45 -65.98 17.98
CA PHE A 12 16.17 -67.16 17.50
C PHE A 12 17.03 -67.73 18.64
N GLN A 13 16.71 -68.95 19.07
CA GLN A 13 17.39 -69.61 20.17
C GLN A 13 18.29 -70.74 19.68
N ILE A 14 19.57 -70.68 20.02
CA ILE A 14 20.54 -71.74 19.78
C ILE A 14 20.85 -72.41 21.11
N ASN A 15 20.57 -73.71 21.20
CA ASN A 15 20.93 -74.53 22.36
C ASN A 15 22.20 -75.29 22.04
N ILE A 16 23.27 -75.01 22.79
CA ILE A 16 24.55 -75.68 22.64
C ILE A 16 24.69 -76.63 23.84
N LYS A 17 24.88 -77.92 23.56
CA LYS A 17 25.18 -78.93 24.58
C LYS A 17 26.51 -79.55 24.23
N GLN A 18 27.38 -79.67 25.23
CA GLN A 18 28.68 -80.28 25.12
C GLN A 18 28.82 -81.29 26.25
N GLU A 19 29.36 -82.46 25.94
CA GLU A 19 29.64 -83.52 26.90
C GLU A 19 31.09 -83.90 26.75
N ASN A 20 31.82 -83.91 27.86
CA ASN A 20 33.17 -84.45 27.90
C ASN A 20 33.06 -85.96 28.11
N VAL A 21 33.50 -86.74 27.13
CA VAL A 21 33.37 -88.22 27.12
C VAL A 21 34.23 -88.92 28.17
N GLU A 22 35.29 -88.30 28.67
CA GLU A 22 36.19 -88.89 29.66
C GLU A 22 35.74 -88.62 31.10
N THR A 23 35.15 -87.44 31.33
CA THR A 23 34.76 -86.98 32.68
C THR A 23 33.25 -87.01 32.89
N GLU A 24 32.49 -87.38 31.85
CA GLU A 24 31.02 -87.36 31.77
C GLU A 24 30.40 -85.99 32.11
N LEU A 25 31.21 -84.93 32.16
CA LEU A 25 30.74 -83.58 32.48
C LEU A 25 29.98 -82.98 31.30
N LYS A 26 28.75 -82.57 31.59
CA LYS A 26 27.85 -81.91 30.64
C LYS A 26 27.84 -80.40 30.86
N LEU A 27 28.01 -79.66 29.78
CA LEU A 27 27.86 -78.22 29.72
C LEU A 27 26.72 -77.90 28.76
N SER A 28 25.83 -77.00 29.15
CA SER A 28 24.76 -76.52 28.27
C SER A 28 24.69 -75.00 28.29
N GLY A 29 24.74 -74.39 27.12
CA GLY A 29 24.55 -72.97 26.91
C GLY A 29 23.32 -72.70 26.04
N LYS A 30 22.71 -71.53 26.25
CA LYS A 30 21.64 -71.01 25.40
C LYS A 30 22.06 -69.64 24.88
N LEU A 31 22.01 -69.44 23.57
CA LEU A 31 22.17 -68.14 22.93
C LEU A 31 20.81 -67.70 22.40
N TYR A 32 20.42 -66.48 22.75
CA TYR A 32 19.24 -65.82 22.21
C TYR A 32 19.68 -64.69 21.29
N LEU A 33 19.26 -64.73 20.03
CA LEU A 33 19.35 -63.62 19.10
C LEU A 33 17.96 -63.02 18.96
N VAL A 34 17.80 -61.79 19.41
CA VAL A 34 16.50 -61.14 19.55
C VAL A 34 16.44 -59.93 18.63
N ASP A 35 15.53 -59.96 17.67
CA ASP A 35 15.22 -58.82 16.79
C ASP A 35 13.88 -58.24 17.22
N LEU A 36 13.91 -57.00 17.70
CA LEU A 36 12.74 -56.34 18.27
C LEU A 36 12.05 -55.49 17.20
N ALA A 37 10.72 -55.45 17.27
CA ALA A 37 9.92 -54.53 16.48
C ALA A 37 10.29 -53.07 16.79
N GLY A 38 9.91 -52.18 15.87
CA GLY A 38 10.20 -50.75 15.96
C GLY A 38 9.58 -50.09 17.20
N SER A 39 10.34 -49.16 17.81
CA SER A 39 9.93 -48.40 19.01
C SER A 39 9.13 -47.13 18.71
N GLU A 40 8.78 -46.91 17.44
CA GLU A 40 8.06 -45.72 17.01
C GLU A 40 6.65 -45.59 17.61
N LYS A 41 6.27 -44.34 17.89
CA LYS A 41 4.91 -44.03 18.36
C LYS A 41 3.89 -44.28 17.25
N VAL A 42 2.86 -45.05 17.58
CA VAL A 42 1.72 -45.36 16.69
C VAL A 42 1.10 -44.11 16.03
N ARG A 43 1.03 -42.98 16.74
CA ARG A 43 0.47 -41.72 16.19
C ARG A 43 1.19 -41.19 14.95
N LYS A 44 2.47 -41.54 14.74
CA LYS A 44 3.24 -41.13 13.55
C LYS A 44 2.99 -42.01 12.32
N THR A 45 2.35 -43.16 12.49
CA THR A 45 2.19 -44.17 11.43
C THR A 45 0.95 -43.96 10.56
N GLY A 46 -0.02 -43.13 11.01
CA GLY A 46 -1.29 -42.94 10.30
C GLY A 46 -2.14 -44.22 10.16
N ALA A 47 -1.83 -45.27 10.93
CA ALA A 47 -2.50 -46.57 10.83
C ALA A 47 -3.93 -46.52 11.37
N GLU A 48 -4.87 -47.13 10.64
CA GLU A 48 -6.29 -47.24 10.99
C GLU A 48 -6.76 -48.69 11.09
N GLY A 49 -7.89 -48.93 11.76
CA GLY A 49 -8.53 -50.24 11.86
C GLY A 49 -7.65 -51.33 12.48
N ALA A 50 -7.63 -52.52 11.88
CA ALA A 50 -6.88 -53.67 12.41
C ALA A 50 -5.36 -53.41 12.53
N VAL A 51 -4.79 -52.55 11.68
CA VAL A 51 -3.36 -52.19 11.71
C VAL A 51 -3.03 -51.33 12.93
N LEU A 52 -3.98 -50.48 13.36
CA LEU A 52 -3.84 -49.69 14.58
C LEU A 52 -3.80 -50.59 15.83
N ASP A 53 -4.64 -51.63 15.87
CA ASP A 53 -4.69 -52.56 17.00
C ASP A 53 -3.47 -53.49 17.05
N GLU A 54 -2.92 -53.87 15.89
CA GLU A 54 -1.62 -54.54 15.78
C GLU A 54 -0.49 -53.64 16.35
N ALA A 55 -0.40 -52.39 15.90
CA ALA A 55 0.60 -51.42 16.33
C ALA A 55 0.54 -51.13 17.85
N LYS A 56 -0.66 -51.10 18.44
CA LYS A 56 -0.85 -50.99 19.90
C LYS A 56 -0.27 -52.20 20.64
N ASN A 57 -0.51 -53.41 20.14
CA ASN A 57 -0.02 -54.64 20.79
C ASN A 57 1.51 -54.76 20.73
N ILE A 58 2.13 -54.37 19.60
CA ILE A 58 3.59 -54.28 19.47
C ILE A 58 4.15 -53.31 20.50
N ASN A 59 3.62 -52.09 20.56
CA ASN A 59 4.07 -51.08 21.49
C ASN A 59 3.83 -51.44 22.96
N LYS A 60 2.81 -52.25 23.27
CA LYS A 60 2.58 -52.78 24.62
C LYS A 60 3.76 -53.62 25.11
N SER A 61 4.29 -54.50 24.26
CA SER A 61 5.43 -55.34 24.62
C SER A 61 6.75 -54.55 24.79
N LEU A 62 7.01 -53.55 23.95
CA LEU A 62 8.16 -52.65 24.11
C LEU A 62 8.02 -51.74 25.33
N SER A 63 6.80 -51.28 25.64
CA SER A 63 6.52 -50.52 26.86
C SER A 63 6.77 -51.37 28.12
N ALA A 64 6.32 -52.63 28.12
CA ALA A 64 6.61 -53.56 29.21
C ALA A 64 8.13 -53.79 29.37
N LEU A 65 8.87 -53.92 28.27
CA LEU A 65 10.34 -54.02 28.29
C LEU A 65 10.98 -52.76 28.88
N GLY A 66 10.53 -51.57 28.48
CA GLY A 66 10.97 -50.30 29.05
C GLY A 66 10.71 -50.21 30.55
N ASN A 67 9.56 -50.71 31.03
CA ASN A 67 9.21 -50.75 32.46
C ASN A 67 10.12 -51.70 33.24
N VAL A 68 10.44 -52.87 32.69
CA VAL A 68 11.40 -53.81 33.28
C VAL A 68 12.78 -53.18 33.40
N ILE A 69 13.29 -52.54 32.33
CA ILE A 69 14.59 -51.87 32.34
C ILE A 69 14.61 -50.72 33.33
N ALA A 70 13.56 -49.90 33.38
CA ALA A 70 13.46 -48.82 34.36
C ALA A 70 13.52 -49.37 35.80
N ALA A 71 12.71 -50.39 36.11
CA ALA A 71 12.68 -51.00 37.44
C ALA A 71 14.02 -51.60 37.86
N LEU A 72 14.74 -52.25 36.93
CA LEU A 72 16.08 -52.81 37.18
C LEU A 72 17.14 -51.71 37.31
N SER A 73 17.05 -50.64 36.52
CA SER A 73 18.01 -49.53 36.54
C SER A 73 17.93 -48.69 37.83
N GLU A 74 16.74 -48.54 38.39
CA GLU A 74 16.51 -47.82 39.66
C GLU A 74 16.99 -48.63 40.87
N GLY A 75 16.98 -49.97 40.79
CA GLY A 75 17.47 -50.87 41.85
C GLY A 75 16.67 -50.84 43.17
N THR A 76 15.64 -50.00 43.29
CA THR A 76 14.85 -49.79 44.50
C THR A 76 13.56 -50.62 44.54
N LYS A 77 13.10 -51.12 43.39
CA LYS A 77 11.84 -51.87 43.30
C LYS A 77 12.06 -53.34 43.64
N THR A 78 11.34 -53.82 44.66
CA THR A 78 11.34 -55.24 45.07
C THR A 78 10.73 -56.17 44.01
N HIS A 79 9.85 -55.64 43.15
CA HIS A 79 9.17 -56.40 42.11
C HIS A 79 9.45 -55.81 40.73
N VAL A 80 9.94 -56.64 39.81
CA VAL A 80 10.18 -56.30 38.40
C VAL A 80 9.06 -56.90 37.56
N PRO A 81 8.37 -56.12 36.71
CA PRO A 81 7.13 -56.53 36.04
C PRO A 81 7.37 -57.39 34.78
N TYR A 82 8.12 -58.49 34.89
CA TYR A 82 8.39 -59.37 33.74
C TYR A 82 7.11 -59.96 33.14
N ARG A 83 6.02 -60.04 33.91
CA ARG A 83 4.75 -60.66 33.51
C ARG A 83 3.89 -59.79 32.57
N ASP A 84 4.22 -58.51 32.41
CA ASP A 84 3.42 -57.55 31.64
C ASP A 84 3.40 -57.85 30.13
N SER A 85 4.36 -58.63 29.64
CA SER A 85 4.35 -59.17 28.28
C SER A 85 4.98 -60.56 28.19
N LYS A 86 4.61 -61.34 27.17
CA LYS A 86 5.25 -62.64 26.90
C LYS A 86 6.76 -62.48 26.63
N MET A 87 7.14 -61.41 25.94
CA MET A 87 8.52 -61.09 25.60
C MET A 87 9.37 -60.86 26.84
N THR A 88 8.93 -60.03 27.79
CA THR A 88 9.64 -59.78 29.04
C THR A 88 9.74 -61.01 29.93
N ARG A 89 8.80 -61.97 29.84
CA ARG A 89 8.91 -63.27 30.51
C ARG A 89 9.99 -64.15 29.90
N ILE A 90 10.09 -64.17 28.58
CA ILE A 90 11.13 -64.95 27.87
C ILE A 90 12.52 -64.37 28.15
N LEU A 91 12.64 -63.04 28.17
CA LEU A 91 13.90 -62.31 28.39
C LEU A 91 14.24 -62.08 29.87
N GLN A 92 13.49 -62.69 30.80
CA GLN A 92 13.68 -62.49 32.24
C GLN A 92 15.11 -62.85 32.68
N ASP A 93 15.68 -63.93 32.14
CA ASP A 93 17.06 -64.32 32.45
C ASP A 93 18.10 -63.36 31.85
N SER A 94 17.77 -62.72 30.72
CA SER A 94 18.63 -61.75 30.02
C SER A 94 18.70 -60.39 30.71
N LEU A 95 17.69 -60.02 31.51
CA LEU A 95 17.58 -58.70 32.12
C LEU A 95 17.53 -58.84 33.64
N GLY A 96 18.69 -58.76 34.30
CA GLY A 96 18.83 -58.93 35.76
C GLY A 96 19.01 -60.38 36.22
N GLY A 97 19.07 -61.35 35.30
CA GLY A 97 19.16 -62.78 35.59
C GLY A 97 20.54 -63.40 35.32
N ASN A 98 20.54 -64.71 35.03
CA ASN A 98 21.75 -65.51 34.77
C ASN A 98 22.02 -65.62 33.26
N CYS A 99 22.42 -64.51 32.65
CA CYS A 99 22.72 -64.43 31.23
C CYS A 99 23.80 -63.38 30.98
N ARG A 100 24.70 -63.63 30.03
CA ARG A 100 25.56 -62.58 29.46
C ARG A 100 24.75 -61.89 28.36
N THR A 101 24.52 -60.60 28.52
CA THR A 101 23.55 -59.87 27.68
C THR A 101 24.21 -58.66 27.04
N THR A 102 24.07 -58.58 25.73
CA THR A 102 24.47 -57.44 24.91
C THR A 102 23.22 -56.84 24.30
N ILE A 103 23.08 -55.52 24.37
CA ILE A 103 21.97 -54.79 23.76
C ILE A 103 22.58 -53.87 22.70
N ILE A 104 22.08 -53.98 21.47
CA ILE A 104 22.43 -53.09 20.36
C ILE A 104 21.28 -52.11 20.20
N ILE A 105 21.58 -50.81 20.28
CA ILE A 105 20.60 -49.75 20.03
C ILE A 105 20.82 -49.18 18.63
N CYS A 106 19.75 -49.09 17.84
CA CYS A 106 19.79 -48.58 16.47
C CYS A 106 19.07 -47.23 16.41
N CYS A 107 19.77 -46.19 15.94
CA CYS A 107 19.27 -44.82 15.91
C CYS A 107 19.31 -44.25 14.48
N SER A 108 18.38 -43.35 14.16
CA SER A 108 18.41 -42.60 12.91
C SER A 108 19.26 -41.34 13.08
N PRO A 109 20.13 -41.00 12.10
CA PRO A 109 20.90 -39.75 12.12
C PRO A 109 20.08 -38.54 11.65
N SER A 110 18.83 -38.73 11.19
CA SER A 110 18.00 -37.65 10.66
C SER A 110 17.36 -36.83 11.78
N ALA A 111 17.40 -35.49 11.64
CA ALA A 111 16.70 -34.55 12.51
C ALA A 111 15.18 -34.84 12.61
N TYR A 112 14.57 -35.38 11.55
CA TYR A 112 13.15 -35.77 11.57
C TYR A 112 12.81 -36.79 12.67
N ASN A 113 13.78 -37.62 13.04
CA ASN A 113 13.62 -38.69 14.03
C ASN A 113 14.24 -38.34 15.40
N GLU A 114 14.63 -37.09 15.64
CA GLU A 114 15.33 -36.65 16.87
C GLU A 114 14.67 -37.17 18.14
N ALA A 115 13.34 -37.02 18.26
CA ALA A 115 12.58 -37.46 19.43
C ALA A 115 12.63 -38.97 19.68
N GLU A 116 12.59 -39.79 18.61
CA GLU A 116 12.68 -41.26 18.74
C GLU A 116 14.12 -41.68 19.05
N THR A 117 15.10 -41.08 18.36
CA THR A 117 16.53 -41.30 18.63
C THR A 117 16.88 -40.98 20.09
N LYS A 118 16.40 -39.85 20.63
CA LYS A 118 16.56 -39.48 22.04
C LYS A 118 15.94 -40.53 22.97
N SER A 119 14.74 -41.03 22.66
CA SER A 119 14.06 -42.07 23.45
C SER A 119 14.90 -43.37 23.50
N THR A 120 15.42 -43.82 22.35
CA THR A 120 16.27 -45.01 22.23
C THR A 120 17.60 -44.85 22.98
N LEU A 121 18.23 -43.68 22.92
CA LEU A 121 19.46 -43.39 23.68
C LEU A 121 19.21 -43.43 25.19
N MET A 122 18.12 -42.82 25.68
CA MET A 122 17.75 -42.85 27.10
C MET A 122 17.38 -44.26 27.58
N PHE A 123 16.83 -45.11 26.70
CA PHE A 123 16.64 -46.53 26.96
C PHE A 123 17.99 -47.25 27.12
N GLY A 124 18.92 -47.06 26.18
CA GLY A 124 20.25 -47.67 26.24
C GLY A 124 21.05 -47.24 27.46
N GLN A 125 20.98 -45.96 27.84
CA GLN A 125 21.62 -45.43 29.04
C GLN A 125 21.12 -46.13 30.31
N ARG A 126 19.81 -46.37 30.45
CA ARG A 126 19.24 -47.11 31.59
C ARG A 126 19.59 -48.59 31.53
N ALA A 127 19.54 -49.20 30.35
CA ALA A 127 19.87 -50.61 30.19
C ALA A 127 21.32 -50.92 30.57
N LYS A 128 22.25 -49.99 30.31
CA LYS A 128 23.67 -50.10 30.67
C LYS A 128 23.91 -50.25 32.17
N THR A 129 23.01 -49.79 33.05
CA THR A 129 23.20 -49.87 34.51
C THR A 129 22.72 -51.19 35.11
N ILE A 130 22.03 -52.03 34.33
CA ILE A 130 21.50 -53.32 34.79
C ILE A 130 22.65 -54.29 35.04
N LYS A 131 22.62 -54.94 36.21
CA LYS A 131 23.60 -55.96 36.59
C LYS A 131 22.99 -57.35 36.52
N ASN A 132 23.57 -58.21 35.67
CA ASN A 132 23.24 -59.63 35.60
C ASN A 132 24.14 -60.43 36.54
N THR A 133 23.62 -61.54 37.09
CA THR A 133 24.37 -62.45 37.96
C THR A 133 24.66 -63.76 37.23
N VAL A 134 25.83 -63.86 36.61
CA VAL A 134 26.23 -65.01 35.76
C VAL A 134 27.03 -66.05 36.56
N SER A 135 26.53 -66.48 37.72
CA SER A 135 27.30 -67.33 38.63
C SER A 135 27.26 -68.83 38.28
N LYS A 136 26.14 -69.34 37.79
CA LYS A 136 25.96 -70.78 37.51
C LYS A 136 26.79 -71.23 36.31
N LEU A 137 26.67 -70.50 35.21
CA LEU A 137 27.40 -70.81 33.97
C LEU A 137 28.91 -70.72 34.17
N GLU A 138 29.39 -69.72 34.91
CA GLU A 138 30.82 -69.57 35.18
C GLU A 138 31.38 -70.68 36.06
N ASN A 139 30.62 -71.15 37.05
CA ASN A 139 31.04 -72.26 37.90
C ASN A 139 31.06 -73.60 37.15
N GLU A 140 30.06 -73.87 36.30
CA GLU A 140 30.03 -75.05 35.44
C GLU A 140 31.17 -75.04 34.42
N LEU A 141 31.40 -73.89 33.76
CA LEU A 141 32.50 -73.72 32.81
C LEU A 141 33.87 -73.90 33.48
N LYS A 142 34.07 -73.35 34.68
CA LYS A 142 35.31 -73.53 35.45
C LYS A 142 35.56 -74.99 35.80
N ARG A 143 34.52 -75.72 36.24
CA ARG A 143 34.61 -77.18 36.52
C ARG A 143 34.94 -77.97 35.26
N TRP A 144 34.27 -77.65 34.15
CA TRP A 144 34.46 -78.31 32.87
C TRP A 144 35.88 -78.10 32.32
N ARG A 145 36.39 -76.85 32.34
CA ARG A 145 37.79 -76.53 31.96
C ARG A 145 38.82 -77.27 32.80
N LYS A 146 38.59 -77.36 34.11
CA LYS A 146 39.48 -78.08 35.03
C LYS A 146 39.51 -79.59 34.73
N ALA A 147 38.37 -80.18 34.40
CA ALA A 147 38.24 -81.60 34.12
C ALA A 147 38.79 -81.99 32.74
N ALA A 148 38.68 -81.12 31.75
CA ALA A 148 39.21 -81.32 30.40
C ALA A 148 40.74 -81.20 30.29
N GLY A 149 41.49 -81.14 31.40
CA GLY A 149 42.95 -81.04 31.39
C GLY A 149 43.50 -79.70 30.84
N LEU A 150 42.64 -78.72 30.58
CA LEU A 150 42.98 -77.41 30.01
C LEU A 150 43.65 -76.46 31.04
N GLN A 151 44.42 -76.99 31.98
CA GLN A 151 45.16 -76.19 32.97
C GLN A 151 46.40 -75.50 32.36
N ASN A 152 46.90 -76.00 31.22
CA ASN A 152 48.03 -75.44 30.49
C ASN A 152 47.60 -74.71 29.21
N GLU A 153 46.56 -73.89 29.29
CA GLU A 153 46.26 -72.93 28.21
C GLU A 153 47.22 -71.73 28.22
N SER A 154 48.23 -71.64 29.10
CA SER A 154 49.17 -70.50 29.13
C SER A 154 49.76 -70.17 27.76
N HIS A 155 50.10 -71.18 26.96
CA HIS A 155 50.66 -70.93 25.63
C HIS A 155 49.62 -70.45 24.62
N LEU A 156 48.35 -70.90 24.74
CA LEU A 156 47.24 -70.50 23.88
C LEU A 156 46.69 -69.12 24.30
N TYR A 157 46.55 -68.85 25.60
CA TYR A 157 46.23 -67.54 26.15
C TYR A 157 47.30 -66.52 25.79
N GLN A 158 48.58 -66.87 25.82
CA GLN A 158 49.64 -65.95 25.42
C GLN A 158 49.62 -65.66 23.91
N GLN A 159 49.33 -66.67 23.07
CA GLN A 159 49.11 -66.45 21.63
C GLN A 159 47.83 -65.63 21.35
N LEU A 160 46.78 -65.84 22.13
CA LEU A 160 45.54 -65.07 22.08
C LEU A 160 45.76 -63.64 22.56
N ASP A 161 46.56 -63.41 23.62
CA ASP A 161 46.94 -62.08 24.11
C ASP A 161 47.77 -61.32 23.08
N TYR A 162 48.74 -61.98 22.43
CA TYR A 162 49.51 -61.39 21.34
C TYR A 162 48.61 -61.02 20.15
N LYS A 163 47.69 -61.90 19.77
CA LYS A 163 46.69 -61.57 18.73
C LYS A 163 45.75 -60.46 19.20
N GLU A 164 45.31 -60.46 20.45
CA GLU A 164 44.43 -59.44 21.02
C GLU A 164 45.12 -58.07 21.08
N LEU A 165 46.41 -58.02 21.37
CA LEU A 165 47.26 -56.83 21.28
C LEU A 165 47.36 -56.32 19.83
N ASP A 166 47.53 -57.21 18.87
CA ASP A 166 47.61 -56.87 17.45
C ASP A 166 46.24 -56.37 16.93
N TYR A 167 45.15 -57.04 17.30
CA TYR A 167 43.77 -56.59 17.04
C TYR A 167 43.49 -55.23 17.68
N LYS A 168 43.91 -55.02 18.94
CA LYS A 168 43.77 -53.71 19.61
C LYS A 168 44.56 -52.63 18.90
N GLN A 169 45.80 -52.89 18.48
CA GLN A 169 46.59 -51.92 17.70
C GLN A 169 45.96 -51.59 16.35
N LEU A 170 45.38 -52.59 15.68
CA LEU A 170 44.64 -52.37 14.44
C LEU A 170 43.38 -51.53 14.68
N ASP A 171 42.66 -51.78 15.78
CA ASP A 171 41.49 -51.00 16.20
C ASP A 171 41.87 -49.56 16.56
N TYR A 172 42.97 -49.35 17.30
CA TYR A 172 43.48 -48.01 17.61
C TYR A 172 43.85 -47.24 16.35
N LYS A 173 44.50 -47.88 15.37
CA LYS A 173 44.75 -47.24 14.06
C LYS A 173 43.45 -46.90 13.33
N GLN A 174 42.47 -47.79 13.33
CA GLN A 174 41.16 -47.49 12.71
C GLN A 174 40.42 -46.37 13.42
N LEU A 175 40.56 -46.25 14.74
CA LEU A 175 40.03 -45.13 15.52
C LEU A 175 40.71 -43.82 15.16
N ASP A 176 42.04 -43.78 15.04
CA ASP A 176 42.77 -42.59 14.60
C ASP A 176 42.33 -42.13 13.20
N TYR A 177 42.22 -43.06 12.23
CA TYR A 177 41.72 -42.72 10.89
C TYR A 177 40.29 -42.16 10.93
N LYS A 178 39.43 -42.71 11.81
CA LYS A 178 38.07 -42.20 11.97
C LYS A 178 38.04 -40.85 12.67
N ASP A 179 38.94 -40.57 13.61
CA ASP A 179 39.07 -39.26 14.23
C ASP A 179 39.51 -38.20 13.22
N ASP A 180 40.46 -38.54 12.32
CA ASP A 180 40.85 -37.67 11.21
C ASP A 180 39.67 -37.37 10.27
N ASP A 181 38.89 -38.39 9.90
CA ASP A 181 37.67 -38.21 9.11
C ASP A 181 36.65 -37.32 9.82
N ILE A 182 36.40 -37.54 11.12
CA ILE A 182 35.49 -36.71 11.93
C ILE A 182 35.96 -35.26 11.93
N ASN A 183 37.26 -35.04 12.09
CA ASN A 183 37.84 -33.70 12.11
C ASN A 183 37.68 -33.00 10.76
N HIS A 184 37.89 -33.73 9.65
CA HIS A 184 37.66 -33.22 8.30
C HIS A 184 36.19 -32.86 8.04
N HIS A 185 35.26 -33.71 8.47
CA HIS A 185 33.82 -33.45 8.38
C HIS A 185 33.42 -32.24 9.25
N SER A 186 33.98 -32.12 10.45
CA SER A 186 33.72 -30.97 11.34
C SER A 186 34.19 -29.65 10.73
N GLN A 187 35.38 -29.63 10.12
CA GLN A 187 35.89 -28.45 9.41
C GLN A 187 35.02 -28.07 8.20
N THR A 188 34.55 -29.08 7.47
CA THR A 188 33.67 -28.86 6.30
C THR A 188 32.30 -28.33 6.74
N ALA A 189 31.76 -28.85 7.84
CA ALA A 189 30.50 -28.38 8.43
C ALA A 189 30.61 -26.92 8.90
N GLU A 190 31.71 -26.52 9.54
CA GLU A 190 31.90 -25.14 9.98
C GLU A 190 32.01 -24.17 8.78
N LYS A 191 32.68 -24.58 7.70
CA LYS A 191 32.72 -23.79 6.45
C LYS A 191 31.34 -23.62 5.83
N LEU A 192 30.55 -24.70 5.74
CA LEU A 192 29.18 -24.64 5.21
C LEU A 192 28.27 -23.76 6.07
N LYS A 193 28.44 -23.83 7.39
CA LYS A 193 27.70 -22.99 8.34
C LYS A 193 28.03 -21.51 8.16
N GLN A 194 29.31 -21.17 7.98
CA GLN A 194 29.71 -19.79 7.67
C GLN A 194 29.09 -19.31 6.34
N GLN A 195 29.15 -20.14 5.29
CA GLN A 195 28.54 -19.81 4.00
C GLN A 195 27.02 -19.59 4.10
N LEU A 196 26.32 -20.37 4.93
CA LEU A 196 24.89 -20.18 5.18
C LEU A 196 24.62 -18.86 5.91
N MET A 197 25.44 -18.50 6.91
CA MET A 197 25.31 -17.23 7.62
C MET A 197 25.49 -16.03 6.68
N ASP A 198 26.53 -16.06 5.84
CA ASP A 198 26.80 -14.99 4.87
C ASP A 198 25.65 -14.87 3.84
N GLN A 199 25.07 -16.00 3.40
CA GLN A 199 23.89 -15.99 2.53
C GLN A 199 22.63 -15.45 3.21
N GLU A 200 22.44 -15.75 4.50
CA GLU A 200 21.31 -15.27 5.27
C GLU A 200 21.38 -13.75 5.49
N GLU A 201 22.58 -13.21 5.73
CA GLU A 201 22.83 -11.77 5.80
C GLU A 201 22.56 -11.06 4.46
N LEU A 202 23.02 -11.64 3.34
CA LEU A 202 22.72 -11.15 1.99
C LEU A 202 21.21 -11.13 1.71
N LEU A 203 20.48 -12.18 2.10
CA LEU A 203 19.03 -12.25 1.94
C LEU A 203 18.30 -11.17 2.76
N VAL A 204 18.76 -10.92 3.99
CA VAL A 204 18.21 -9.84 4.84
C VAL A 204 18.46 -8.48 4.19
N SER A 205 19.68 -8.22 3.70
CA SER A 205 20.01 -6.96 3.01
C SER A 205 19.15 -6.76 1.76
N SER A 206 19.04 -7.80 0.90
CA SER A 206 18.24 -7.74 -0.32
C SER A 206 16.76 -7.51 -0.01
N ARG A 207 16.23 -8.11 1.05
CA ARG A 207 14.84 -7.89 1.49
C ARG A 207 14.60 -6.45 1.96
N GLN A 208 15.53 -5.87 2.71
CA GLN A 208 15.44 -4.47 3.14
C GLN A 208 15.50 -3.51 1.93
N GLU A 209 16.34 -3.78 0.94
CA GLU A 209 16.39 -3.02 -0.30
C GLU A 209 15.07 -3.12 -1.08
N TYR A 210 14.50 -4.32 -1.18
CA TYR A 210 13.20 -4.53 -1.82
C TYR A 210 12.08 -3.75 -1.12
N GLU A 211 12.05 -3.77 0.21
CA GLU A 211 11.08 -3.00 1.01
C GLU A 211 11.24 -1.49 0.77
N ARG A 212 12.48 -0.97 0.74
CA ARG A 212 12.74 0.45 0.41
C ARG A 212 12.26 0.83 -0.99
N VAL A 213 12.55 0.01 -1.99
CA VAL A 213 12.12 0.25 -3.38
C VAL A 213 10.59 0.21 -3.47
N GLN A 214 9.94 -0.70 -2.75
CA GLN A 214 8.48 -0.79 -2.72
C GLN A 214 7.83 0.43 -2.06
N GLU A 215 8.45 0.99 -1.02
CA GLU A 215 8.03 2.26 -0.40
C GLU A 215 8.21 3.44 -1.37
N GLU A 216 9.34 3.53 -2.09
CA GLU A 216 9.55 4.57 -3.10
C GLU A 216 8.56 4.48 -4.25
N LEU A 217 8.27 3.28 -4.76
CA LEU A 217 7.24 3.06 -5.78
C LEU A 217 5.86 3.52 -5.28
N SER A 218 5.53 3.21 -4.03
CA SER A 218 4.27 3.63 -3.42
C SER A 218 4.19 5.16 -3.25
N ARG A 219 5.32 5.82 -2.95
CA ARG A 219 5.42 7.28 -2.88
C ARG A 219 5.22 7.91 -4.26
N LEU A 220 5.97 7.45 -5.26
CA LEU A 220 5.86 7.92 -6.64
C LEU A 220 4.44 7.73 -7.22
N HIS A 221 3.75 6.65 -6.85
CA HIS A 221 2.38 6.44 -7.28
C HIS A 221 1.42 7.51 -6.71
N ARG A 222 1.56 7.84 -5.41
CA ARG A 222 0.76 8.91 -4.78
C ARG A 222 1.06 10.28 -5.39
N ASP A 223 2.34 10.59 -5.63
CA ASP A 223 2.74 11.85 -6.25
C ASP A 223 2.18 11.93 -7.69
N SER A 224 2.21 10.82 -8.43
CA SER A 224 1.62 10.75 -9.78
C SER A 224 0.10 10.95 -9.76
N ASP A 225 -0.61 10.40 -8.77
CA ASP A 225 -2.07 10.56 -8.67
C ASP A 225 -2.44 11.99 -8.27
N SER A 226 -1.69 12.59 -7.33
CA SER A 226 -1.85 14.02 -6.98
C SER A 226 -1.65 14.91 -8.20
N ALA A 227 -0.61 14.65 -9.01
CA ALA A 227 -0.37 15.41 -10.23
C ALA A 227 -1.49 15.24 -11.28
N LYS A 228 -2.12 14.06 -11.37
CA LYS A 228 -3.29 13.85 -12.24
C LYS A 228 -4.49 14.66 -11.78
N ASP A 229 -4.72 14.75 -10.47
CA ASP A 229 -5.81 15.54 -9.91
C ASP A 229 -5.60 17.04 -10.20
N GLU A 230 -4.38 17.56 -10.04
CA GLU A 230 -4.04 18.94 -10.43
C GLU A 230 -4.27 19.19 -11.93
N VAL A 231 -3.85 18.27 -12.80
CA VAL A 231 -4.10 18.37 -14.25
C VAL A 231 -5.60 18.39 -14.54
N LYS A 232 -6.39 17.60 -13.82
CA LYS A 232 -7.84 17.55 -13.98
C LYS A 232 -8.50 18.87 -13.59
N GLU A 233 -8.05 19.50 -12.49
CA GLU A 233 -8.52 20.83 -12.09
C GLU A 233 -8.19 21.89 -13.15
N VAL A 234 -6.97 21.87 -13.70
CA VAL A 234 -6.58 22.79 -14.77
C VAL A 234 -7.42 22.59 -16.03
N LEU A 235 -7.67 21.34 -16.43
CA LEU A 235 -8.51 21.03 -17.58
C LEU A 235 -9.94 21.53 -17.38
N GLN A 236 -10.51 21.35 -16.18
CA GLN A 236 -11.83 21.86 -15.86
C GLN A 236 -11.88 23.39 -15.93
N ALA A 237 -10.87 24.08 -15.38
CA ALA A 237 -10.79 25.54 -15.47
C ALA A 237 -10.67 26.04 -16.92
N LEU A 238 -9.94 25.32 -17.78
CA LEU A 238 -9.83 25.64 -19.21
C LEU A 238 -11.16 25.41 -19.94
N GLU A 239 -11.90 24.36 -19.60
CA GLU A 239 -13.22 24.09 -20.17
C GLU A 239 -14.23 25.18 -19.78
N GLU A 240 -14.25 25.60 -18.51
CA GLU A 240 -15.07 26.73 -18.04
C GLU A 240 -14.68 28.04 -18.73
N LEU A 241 -13.39 28.30 -18.94
CA LEU A 241 -12.91 29.48 -19.66
C LEU A 241 -13.35 29.47 -21.13
N ALA A 242 -13.29 28.30 -21.79
CA ALA A 242 -13.73 28.13 -23.17
C ALA A 242 -15.24 28.41 -23.31
N VAL A 243 -16.06 27.86 -22.41
CA VAL A 243 -17.51 28.12 -22.38
C VAL A 243 -17.80 29.61 -22.15
N ASN A 244 -17.10 30.25 -21.22
CA ASN A 244 -17.24 31.69 -20.97
C ASN A 244 -16.83 32.54 -22.18
N TYR A 245 -15.76 32.15 -22.88
CA TYR A 245 -15.33 32.82 -24.10
C TYR A 245 -16.39 32.71 -25.20
N ASP A 246 -16.95 31.53 -25.44
CA ASP A 246 -18.03 31.32 -26.42
C ASP A 246 -19.26 32.14 -26.08
N HIS A 247 -19.67 32.16 -24.80
CA HIS A 247 -20.80 32.98 -24.36
C HIS A 247 -20.54 34.47 -24.61
N LYS A 248 -19.33 34.96 -24.30
CA LYS A 248 -18.97 36.35 -24.51
C LYS A 248 -18.88 36.70 -26.00
N SER A 249 -18.37 35.79 -26.82
CA SER A 249 -18.33 35.92 -28.28
C SER A 249 -19.74 36.07 -28.83
N GLN A 250 -20.68 35.22 -28.42
CA GLN A 250 -22.09 35.31 -28.82
C GLN A 250 -22.75 36.61 -28.37
N GLU A 251 -22.47 37.09 -27.16
CA GLU A 251 -22.98 38.37 -26.65
C GLU A 251 -22.47 39.55 -27.51
N VAL A 252 -21.20 39.53 -27.89
CA VAL A 252 -20.59 40.54 -28.78
C VAL A 252 -21.24 40.51 -30.16
N GLU A 253 -21.45 39.33 -30.72
CA GLU A 253 -22.09 39.17 -32.02
C GLU A 253 -23.54 39.69 -32.02
N ASN A 254 -24.30 39.36 -30.98
CA ASN A 254 -25.66 39.87 -30.78
C ASN A 254 -25.69 41.40 -30.64
N LYS A 255 -24.77 41.97 -29.84
CA LYS A 255 -24.63 43.43 -29.70
C LYS A 255 -24.25 44.10 -31.00
N ASN A 256 -23.35 43.53 -31.78
CA ASN A 256 -22.97 44.03 -33.10
C ASN A 256 -24.17 44.01 -34.06
N SER A 257 -24.96 42.94 -34.08
CA SER A 257 -26.17 42.85 -34.89
C SER A 257 -27.22 43.91 -34.50
N CYS A 258 -27.42 44.13 -33.19
CA CYS A 258 -28.30 45.20 -32.71
C CYS A 258 -27.77 46.59 -33.12
N ASN A 259 -26.46 46.81 -33.02
CA ASN A 259 -25.84 48.07 -33.39
C ASN A 259 -25.95 48.35 -34.90
N THR A 260 -25.78 47.34 -35.76
CA THR A 260 -25.99 47.52 -37.21
C THR A 260 -27.45 47.84 -37.53
N GLN A 261 -28.41 47.22 -36.84
CA GLN A 261 -29.83 47.56 -36.98
C GLN A 261 -30.13 49.00 -36.54
N LEU A 262 -29.63 49.42 -35.37
CA LEU A 262 -29.80 50.80 -34.88
C LEU A 262 -29.17 51.83 -35.84
N ASN A 263 -27.99 51.52 -36.41
CA ASN A 263 -27.37 52.40 -37.41
C ASN A 263 -28.21 52.50 -38.68
N LEU A 264 -28.84 51.41 -39.12
CA LEU A 264 -29.76 51.44 -40.26
C LEU A 264 -31.00 52.29 -39.97
N GLU A 265 -31.60 52.13 -38.80
CA GLU A 265 -32.73 52.96 -38.35
C GLU A 265 -32.33 54.44 -38.24
N LEU A 266 -31.15 54.74 -37.69
CA LEU A 266 -30.62 56.10 -37.60
C LEU A 266 -30.41 56.72 -38.99
N ALA A 267 -29.84 55.97 -39.93
CA ALA A 267 -29.67 56.41 -41.31
C ALA A 267 -31.02 56.70 -41.97
N GLN A 268 -32.02 55.84 -41.76
CA GLN A 268 -33.38 56.05 -42.27
C GLN A 268 -34.03 57.31 -41.66
N LYS A 269 -33.93 57.50 -40.34
CA LYS A 269 -34.46 58.69 -39.66
C LYS A 269 -33.78 59.97 -40.11
N THR A 270 -32.46 59.93 -40.33
CA THR A 270 -31.69 61.05 -40.88
C THR A 270 -32.17 61.42 -42.28
N ALA A 271 -32.37 60.42 -43.16
CA ALA A 271 -32.88 60.66 -44.50
C ALA A 271 -34.30 61.28 -44.50
N ILE A 272 -35.18 60.83 -43.60
CA ILE A 272 -36.51 61.43 -43.41
C ILE A 272 -36.39 62.86 -42.91
N LEU A 273 -35.52 63.12 -41.94
CA LEU A 273 -35.30 64.46 -41.39
C LEU A 273 -34.82 65.43 -42.48
N ASP A 274 -33.87 65.00 -43.32
CA ASP A 274 -33.37 65.79 -44.45
C ASP A 274 -34.49 66.08 -45.47
N ALA A 275 -35.36 65.12 -45.75
CA ALA A 275 -36.51 65.33 -46.63
C ALA A 275 -37.48 66.37 -46.06
N VAL A 276 -37.84 66.26 -44.78
CA VAL A 276 -38.69 67.23 -44.08
C VAL A 276 -38.03 68.61 -44.05
N HIS A 277 -36.71 68.68 -43.85
CA HIS A 277 -35.97 69.94 -43.84
C HIS A 277 -35.97 70.63 -45.21
N ARG A 278 -35.88 69.86 -46.31
CA ARG A 278 -36.04 70.38 -47.68
C ARG A 278 -37.45 70.91 -47.90
N GLU A 279 -38.48 70.14 -47.54
CA GLU A 279 -39.88 70.59 -47.66
C GLU A 279 -40.11 71.88 -46.86
N PHE A 280 -39.63 71.94 -45.62
CA PHE A 280 -39.72 73.14 -44.78
C PHE A 280 -39.06 74.35 -45.44
N SER A 281 -37.85 74.18 -46.00
CA SER A 281 -37.15 75.25 -46.72
C SER A 281 -37.96 75.75 -47.92
N THR A 282 -38.55 74.85 -48.72
CA THR A 282 -39.41 75.25 -49.84
C THR A 282 -40.67 76.00 -49.39
N LEU A 283 -41.32 75.55 -48.31
CA LEU A 283 -42.47 76.24 -47.74
C LEU A 283 -42.09 77.60 -47.18
N GLN A 284 -40.89 77.74 -46.60
CA GLN A 284 -40.36 79.01 -46.11
C GLN A 284 -40.13 79.99 -47.27
N GLU A 285 -39.56 79.54 -48.39
CA GLU A 285 -39.41 80.36 -49.60
C GLU A 285 -40.76 80.81 -50.15
N VAL A 286 -41.72 79.90 -50.32
CA VAL A 286 -43.09 80.20 -50.77
C VAL A 286 -43.77 81.18 -49.82
N SER A 287 -43.67 80.98 -48.51
CA SER A 287 -44.19 81.89 -47.49
C SER A 287 -43.56 83.28 -47.58
N SER A 288 -42.24 83.36 -47.80
CA SER A 288 -41.54 84.63 -47.98
C SER A 288 -42.00 85.38 -49.23
N HIS A 289 -42.24 84.65 -50.33
CA HIS A 289 -42.77 85.20 -51.58
C HIS A 289 -44.20 85.71 -51.39
N HIS A 290 -45.07 84.94 -50.72
CA HIS A 290 -46.42 85.38 -50.36
C HIS A 290 -46.40 86.63 -49.49
N LYS A 291 -45.50 86.72 -48.49
CA LYS A 291 -45.34 87.94 -47.67
C LYS A 291 -44.96 89.13 -48.55
N LYS A 292 -43.94 89.01 -49.41
CA LYS A 292 -43.52 90.09 -50.33
C LYS A 292 -44.68 90.55 -51.23
N ARG A 293 -45.35 89.61 -51.89
CA ARG A 293 -46.50 89.90 -52.76
C ARG A 293 -47.65 90.55 -52.01
N SER A 294 -47.94 90.09 -50.79
CA SER A 294 -48.97 90.70 -49.94
C SER A 294 -48.61 92.13 -49.56
N THR A 295 -47.35 92.39 -49.19
CA THR A 295 -46.86 93.76 -48.92
C THR A 295 -46.96 94.67 -50.14
N GLU A 296 -46.66 94.16 -51.34
CA GLU A 296 -46.82 94.90 -52.60
C GLU A 296 -48.29 95.24 -52.89
N ILE A 297 -49.20 94.26 -52.76
CA ILE A 297 -50.64 94.48 -52.92
C ILE A 297 -51.15 95.50 -51.91
N ILE A 298 -50.79 95.36 -50.63
CA ILE A 298 -51.16 96.33 -49.58
C ILE A 298 -50.62 97.72 -49.91
N SER A 299 -49.38 97.83 -50.40
CA SER A 299 -48.78 99.11 -50.78
C SER A 299 -49.49 99.75 -51.98
N LEU A 300 -49.88 98.95 -52.98
CA LEU A 300 -50.69 99.40 -54.11
C LEU A 300 -52.07 99.86 -53.64
N MET A 301 -52.75 99.08 -52.79
CA MET A 301 -54.05 99.48 -52.23
C MET A 301 -53.96 100.75 -51.37
N LEU A 302 -52.89 100.91 -50.58
CA LEU A 302 -52.66 102.14 -49.80
C LEU A 302 -52.38 103.35 -50.70
N ARG A 303 -51.69 103.14 -51.83
CA ARG A 303 -51.47 104.17 -52.84
C ARG A 303 -52.79 104.54 -53.54
N ASP A 304 -53.57 103.55 -53.97
CA ASP A 304 -54.88 103.77 -54.56
C ASP A 304 -55.83 104.47 -53.57
N LEU A 305 -55.80 104.09 -52.28
CA LEU A 305 -56.54 104.79 -51.21
C LEU A 305 -56.05 106.21 -50.98
N SER A 306 -54.75 106.47 -51.10
CA SER A 306 -54.17 107.81 -51.02
C SER A 306 -54.57 108.65 -52.23
N ASP A 307 -54.61 108.08 -53.42
CA ASP A 307 -55.02 108.74 -54.67
C ASP A 307 -56.54 109.02 -54.64
N ILE A 308 -57.36 108.07 -54.16
CA ILE A 308 -58.78 108.24 -53.86
C ILE A 308 -58.99 109.32 -52.79
N GLY A 309 -58.20 109.30 -51.71
CA GLY A 309 -58.23 110.32 -50.65
C GLY A 309 -57.79 111.71 -51.12
N SER A 310 -56.97 111.80 -52.16
CA SER A 310 -56.60 113.07 -52.80
C SER A 310 -57.72 113.62 -53.71
N LEU A 311 -58.55 112.74 -54.28
CA LEU A 311 -59.72 113.08 -55.11
C LEU A 311 -60.98 113.37 -54.27
N LEU A 312 -61.14 112.69 -53.14
CA LEU A 312 -62.22 112.90 -52.18
C LEU A 312 -61.76 113.89 -51.10
N GLY A 313 -61.84 115.17 -51.44
CA GLY A 313 -61.73 116.23 -50.45
C GLY A 313 -62.68 115.97 -49.28
N THR A 314 -62.08 115.91 -48.08
CA THR A 314 -62.70 115.97 -46.74
C THR A 314 -63.58 114.81 -46.27
N THR A 315 -63.30 114.44 -45.01
CA THR A 315 -64.24 114.09 -43.93
C THR A 315 -65.04 112.79 -43.98
N ASP A 316 -64.79 112.00 -42.92
CA ASP A 316 -65.69 111.08 -42.22
C ASP A 316 -66.39 109.99 -43.02
N LEU A 317 -65.97 108.73 -42.78
CA LEU A 317 -66.93 107.65 -42.61
C LEU A 317 -66.45 106.64 -41.55
N ARG A 318 -67.06 106.82 -40.37
CA ARG A 318 -67.22 105.85 -39.30
C ARG A 318 -67.98 104.61 -39.80
N ALA A 319 -67.71 103.52 -39.08
CA ALA A 319 -68.50 102.29 -38.94
C ALA A 319 -68.27 101.22 -40.00
N MET A 320 -67.57 100.15 -39.60
CA MET A 320 -68.02 98.78 -39.86
C MET A 320 -67.59 97.88 -38.68
N THR A 321 -68.46 97.84 -37.68
CA THR A 321 -68.52 96.81 -36.65
C THR A 321 -69.25 95.63 -37.27
N GLU A 322 -68.54 94.61 -37.75
CA GLU A 322 -69.11 93.26 -38.05
C GLU A 322 -67.99 92.31 -38.52
N ALA A 323 -67.24 91.74 -37.57
CA ALA A 323 -66.40 90.56 -37.81
C ALA A 323 -66.13 89.82 -36.49
N SER A 324 -67.20 89.47 -35.77
CA SER A 324 -67.11 88.82 -34.45
C SER A 324 -66.99 87.28 -34.51
N GLY A 325 -67.05 86.64 -35.69
CA GLY A 325 -66.98 85.18 -35.80
C GLY A 325 -65.57 84.62 -36.03
N VAL A 326 -64.81 85.21 -36.95
CA VAL A 326 -63.48 84.70 -37.36
C VAL A 326 -62.44 84.88 -36.25
N MET A 327 -62.54 85.98 -35.48
CA MET A 327 -61.64 86.22 -34.35
C MET A 327 -61.84 85.18 -33.23
N GLU A 328 -63.08 84.74 -32.99
CA GLU A 328 -63.41 83.74 -31.98
C GLU A 328 -62.90 82.32 -32.35
N GLU A 329 -62.96 81.95 -33.62
CA GLU A 329 -62.37 80.69 -34.13
C GLU A 329 -60.84 80.68 -34.04
N GLU A 330 -60.17 81.79 -34.36
CA GLU A 330 -58.71 81.90 -34.20
C GLU A 330 -58.29 81.86 -32.73
N PHE A 331 -59.03 82.53 -31.83
CA PHE A 331 -58.80 82.43 -30.39
C PHE A 331 -59.04 81.01 -29.86
N THR A 332 -60.03 80.29 -30.38
CA THR A 332 -60.32 78.91 -30.00
C THR A 332 -59.22 77.95 -30.48
N THR A 333 -58.73 78.14 -31.71
CA THR A 333 -57.60 77.40 -32.28
C THR A 333 -56.32 77.65 -31.48
N ALA A 334 -56.02 78.91 -31.15
CA ALA A 334 -54.89 79.26 -30.30
C ALA A 334 -55.00 78.64 -28.89
N ARG A 335 -56.21 78.61 -28.29
CA ARG A 335 -56.43 77.93 -27.00
C ARG A 335 -56.18 76.42 -27.08
N LEU A 336 -56.57 75.76 -28.17
CA LEU A 336 -56.32 74.33 -28.39
C LEU A 336 -54.82 74.04 -28.53
N TYR A 337 -54.08 74.85 -29.29
CA TYR A 337 -52.61 74.73 -29.40
C TYR A 337 -51.92 74.94 -28.05
N ILE A 338 -52.31 75.96 -27.30
CA ILE A 338 -51.79 76.21 -25.94
C ILE A 338 -52.09 75.02 -25.02
N SER A 339 -53.28 74.42 -25.12
CA SER A 339 -53.66 73.26 -24.30
C SER A 339 -52.85 72.00 -24.67
N LYS A 340 -52.58 71.80 -25.97
CA LYS A 340 -51.72 70.71 -26.47
C LYS A 340 -50.27 70.90 -26.02
N MET A 341 -49.71 72.09 -26.20
CA MET A 341 -48.38 72.44 -25.70
C MET A 341 -48.27 72.23 -24.19
N LYS A 342 -49.28 72.64 -23.42
CA LYS A 342 -49.33 72.40 -21.96
C LYS A 342 -49.33 70.90 -21.62
N SER A 343 -49.95 70.05 -22.43
CA SER A 343 -49.93 68.60 -22.25
C SER A 343 -48.55 68.01 -22.56
N GLU A 344 -47.94 68.42 -23.67
CA GLU A 344 -46.60 67.97 -24.08
C GLU A 344 -45.53 68.41 -23.06
N VAL A 345 -45.57 69.66 -22.60
CA VAL A 345 -44.67 70.16 -21.53
C VAL A 345 -44.83 69.33 -20.25
N ARG A 346 -46.06 68.98 -19.85
CA ARG A 346 -46.29 68.11 -18.68
C ARG A 346 -45.71 66.71 -18.86
N SER A 347 -45.84 66.13 -20.06
CA SER A 347 -45.26 64.83 -20.39
C SER A 347 -43.73 64.87 -20.34
N VAL A 348 -43.12 65.92 -20.90
CA VAL A 348 -41.65 66.11 -20.89
C VAL A 348 -41.15 66.30 -19.46
N VAL A 349 -41.82 67.11 -18.65
CA VAL A 349 -41.47 67.30 -17.23
C VAL A 349 -41.58 65.99 -16.45
N SER A 350 -42.64 65.19 -16.68
CA SER A 350 -42.78 63.87 -16.05
C SER A 350 -41.64 62.92 -16.42
N ARG A 351 -41.25 62.90 -17.71
CA ARG A 351 -40.16 62.06 -18.20
C ARG A 351 -38.80 62.54 -17.65
N SER A 352 -38.58 63.85 -17.59
CA SER A 352 -37.38 64.44 -16.98
C SER A 352 -37.24 64.01 -15.52
N ARG A 353 -38.33 64.06 -14.76
CA ARG A 353 -38.35 63.65 -13.36
C ARG A 353 -38.08 62.15 -13.17
N GLN A 354 -38.60 61.30 -14.06
CA GLN A 354 -38.29 59.87 -14.06
C GLN A 354 -36.81 59.60 -14.38
N LEU A 355 -36.25 60.33 -15.34
CA LEU A 355 -34.82 60.23 -15.68
C LEU A 355 -33.93 60.71 -14.53
N GLU A 356 -34.31 61.77 -13.81
CA GLU A 356 -33.58 62.23 -12.62
C GLU A 356 -33.57 61.19 -11.49
N VAL A 357 -34.71 60.53 -11.23
CA VAL A 357 -34.78 59.43 -10.25
C VAL A 357 -33.90 58.27 -10.68
N SER A 358 -34.00 57.84 -11.95
CA SER A 358 -33.18 56.74 -12.46
C SER A 358 -31.68 57.07 -12.46
N LEU A 359 -31.31 58.32 -12.75
CA LEU A 359 -29.93 58.79 -12.65
C LEU A 359 -29.42 58.68 -11.21
N THR A 360 -30.22 59.13 -10.24
CA THR A 360 -29.87 59.08 -8.82
C THR A 360 -29.69 57.63 -8.33
N GLU A 361 -30.60 56.73 -8.71
CA GLU A 361 -30.51 55.30 -8.37
C GLU A 361 -29.27 54.64 -9.01
N ASN A 362 -28.98 54.96 -10.28
CA ASN A 362 -27.80 54.43 -10.96
C ASN A 362 -26.49 54.97 -10.37
N THR A 363 -26.45 56.25 -9.99
CA THR A 363 -25.29 56.83 -9.29
C THR A 363 -25.04 56.13 -7.95
N GLY A 364 -26.08 55.90 -7.15
CA GLY A 364 -25.94 55.16 -5.88
C GLY A 364 -25.45 53.72 -6.07
N ARG A 365 -25.91 53.03 -7.12
CA ARG A 365 -25.40 51.70 -7.48
C ARG A 365 -23.94 51.74 -7.94
N MET A 366 -23.55 52.78 -8.68
CA MET A 366 -22.18 52.95 -9.14
C MET A 366 -21.22 53.15 -7.95
N GLU A 367 -21.60 53.99 -6.99
CA GLU A 367 -20.84 54.22 -5.75
C GLU A 367 -20.71 52.93 -4.91
N ALA A 368 -21.79 52.18 -4.74
CA ALA A 368 -21.75 50.90 -4.03
C ALA A 368 -20.78 49.91 -4.71
N ASN A 369 -20.87 49.77 -6.03
CA ASN A 369 -19.96 48.91 -6.79
C ASN A 369 -18.50 49.36 -6.68
N GLU A 370 -18.23 50.67 -6.63
CA GLU A 370 -16.88 51.23 -6.48
C GLU A 370 -16.29 50.90 -5.09
N THR A 371 -17.12 50.92 -4.05
CA THR A 371 -16.70 50.49 -2.71
C THR A 371 -16.39 49.00 -2.64
N GLU A 372 -17.21 48.14 -3.26
CA GLU A 372 -16.96 46.70 -3.33
C GLU A 372 -15.69 46.39 -4.14
N LEU A 373 -15.50 47.08 -5.28
CA LEU A 373 -14.30 46.93 -6.10
C LEU A 373 -13.04 47.29 -5.30
N SER A 374 -13.09 48.38 -4.54
CA SER A 374 -11.97 48.81 -3.68
C SER A 374 -11.66 47.77 -2.60
N ALA A 375 -12.68 47.16 -1.99
CA ALA A 375 -12.49 46.09 -1.00
C ALA A 375 -11.86 44.83 -1.62
N CYS A 376 -12.29 44.44 -2.83
CA CYS A 376 -11.70 43.33 -3.58
C CYS A 376 -10.24 43.60 -3.93
N GLN A 377 -9.89 44.81 -4.38
CA GLN A 377 -8.51 45.20 -4.69
C GLN A 377 -7.60 45.10 -3.45
N LEU A 378 -8.10 45.54 -2.28
CA LEU A 378 -7.36 45.42 -1.04
C LEU A 378 -7.11 43.95 -0.66
N LEU A 379 -8.12 43.09 -0.81
CA LEU A 379 -7.99 41.65 -0.52
C LEU A 379 -6.97 40.99 -1.46
N VAL A 380 -7.00 41.31 -2.76
CA VAL A 380 -6.01 40.82 -3.73
C VAL A 380 -4.59 41.23 -3.32
N SER A 381 -4.40 42.50 -2.92
CA SER A 381 -3.09 42.99 -2.47
C SER A 381 -2.60 42.25 -1.23
N GLN A 382 -3.48 41.97 -0.25
CA GLN A 382 -3.14 41.18 0.94
C GLN A 382 -2.75 39.73 0.59
N LEU A 383 -3.49 39.10 -0.32
CA LEU A 383 -3.19 37.74 -0.78
C LEU A 383 -1.86 37.68 -1.52
N GLN A 384 -1.56 38.65 -2.39
CA GLN A 384 -0.27 38.76 -3.07
C GLN A 384 0.88 38.88 -2.06
N ALA A 385 0.75 39.73 -1.04
CA ALA A 385 1.76 39.86 0.00
C ALA A 385 1.98 38.54 0.77
N LYS A 386 0.91 37.79 1.04
CA LYS A 386 0.98 36.49 1.71
C LYS A 386 1.67 35.44 0.86
N VAL A 387 1.39 35.41 -0.45
CA VAL A 387 2.07 34.52 -1.41
C VAL A 387 3.56 34.82 -1.46
N CYS A 388 3.97 36.09 -1.52
CA CYS A 388 5.39 36.46 -1.47
C CYS A 388 6.07 35.96 -0.19
N SER A 389 5.47 36.19 0.98
CA SER A 389 6.02 35.72 2.26
C SER A 389 6.14 34.20 2.35
N LEU A 390 5.13 33.45 1.86
CA LEU A 390 5.19 32.00 1.82
C LEU A 390 6.27 31.49 0.85
N THR A 391 6.45 32.17 -0.28
CA THR A 391 7.50 31.85 -1.25
C THR A 391 8.90 32.02 -0.67
N GLU A 392 9.12 33.12 0.07
CA GLU A 392 10.38 33.36 0.79
C GLU A 392 10.64 32.29 1.87
N ALA A 393 9.61 31.92 2.63
CA ALA A 393 9.73 30.87 3.65
C ALA A 393 10.07 29.50 3.02
N LEU A 394 9.48 29.19 1.86
CA LEU A 394 9.75 27.96 1.12
C LEU A 394 11.19 27.93 0.59
N GLN A 395 11.67 29.03 0.01
CA GLN A 395 13.08 29.14 -0.40
C GLN A 395 14.04 28.97 0.78
N GLY A 396 13.70 29.50 1.96
CA GLY A 396 14.49 29.30 3.17
C GLY A 396 14.52 27.83 3.65
N LEU A 397 13.41 27.11 3.52
CA LEU A 397 13.35 25.67 3.79
C LEU A 397 14.17 24.86 2.78
N GLU A 398 14.10 25.21 1.50
CA GLU A 398 14.87 24.59 0.42
C GLU A 398 16.39 24.73 0.67
N GLN A 399 16.84 25.93 1.08
CA GLN A 399 18.24 26.15 1.46
C GLN A 399 18.66 25.31 2.66
N LYS A 400 17.83 25.23 3.71
CA LYS A 400 18.12 24.38 4.87
C LYS A 400 18.19 22.90 4.51
N LYS A 401 17.28 22.43 3.65
CA LYS A 401 17.30 21.06 3.14
C LYS A 401 18.64 20.76 2.45
N ARG A 402 19.06 21.65 1.55
CA ARG A 402 20.34 21.50 0.83
C ARG A 402 21.55 21.48 1.77
N GLN A 403 21.57 22.32 2.80
CA GLN A 403 22.63 22.30 3.82
C GLN A 403 22.68 20.97 4.59
N LEU A 404 21.51 20.39 4.89
CA LEU A 404 21.42 19.09 5.56
C LEU A 404 21.90 17.95 4.66
N GLU A 405 21.55 17.98 3.36
CA GLU A 405 22.04 17.03 2.36
C GLU A 405 23.57 17.09 2.23
N GLU A 406 24.14 18.29 2.12
CA GLU A 406 25.61 18.48 2.09
C GLU A 406 26.29 17.97 3.38
N SER A 407 25.67 18.20 4.54
CA SER A 407 26.17 17.68 5.82
C SER A 407 26.09 16.16 5.89
N GLN A 408 25.03 15.55 5.33
CA GLN A 408 24.87 14.11 5.29
C GLN A 408 25.93 13.47 4.39
N ASP A 409 26.18 14.04 3.23
CA ASP A 409 27.20 13.56 2.30
C ASP A 409 28.60 13.65 2.90
N ALA A 410 28.92 14.76 3.58
CA ALA A 410 30.19 14.91 4.29
C ALA A 410 30.39 13.85 5.39
N LEU A 411 29.34 13.57 6.17
CA LEU A 411 29.36 12.51 7.20
C LEU A 411 29.49 11.12 6.59
N MET A 412 28.83 10.86 5.46
CA MET A 412 29.00 9.59 4.73
C MET A 412 30.43 9.42 4.20
N GLU A 413 31.04 10.49 3.68
CA GLU A 413 32.43 10.45 3.22
C GLU A 413 33.41 10.20 4.38
N GLU A 414 33.18 10.82 5.54
CA GLU A 414 33.98 10.60 6.75
C GLU A 414 33.83 9.16 7.26
N ALA A 415 32.60 8.63 7.29
CA ALA A 415 32.34 7.24 7.64
C ALA A 415 33.05 6.27 6.68
N ALA A 416 33.01 6.53 5.37
CA ALA A 416 33.69 5.74 4.36
C ALA A 416 35.22 5.76 4.54
N LYS A 417 35.80 6.94 4.85
CA LYS A 417 37.24 7.08 5.15
C LYS A 417 37.66 6.29 6.38
N LEU A 418 36.88 6.33 7.46
CA LEU A 418 37.14 5.55 8.67
C LEU A 418 37.06 4.04 8.39
N HIS A 419 36.09 3.63 7.58
CA HIS A 419 35.93 2.24 7.19
C HIS A 419 37.11 1.73 6.35
N ALA A 420 37.65 2.57 5.46
CA ALA A 420 38.83 2.27 4.67
C ALA A 420 40.13 2.22 5.50
N GLN A 421 40.28 3.10 6.50
CA GLN A 421 41.41 3.07 7.44
C GLN A 421 41.40 1.82 8.33
N GLY A 422 40.21 1.30 8.68
CA GLY A 422 40.05 0.05 9.42
C GLY A 422 40.41 -1.22 8.62
N GLN A 423 40.56 -1.13 7.29
CA GLN A 423 40.90 -2.25 6.40
C GLN A 423 42.36 -2.26 5.94
N SER A 424 43.26 -1.51 6.60
CA SER A 424 44.70 -1.59 6.29
C SER A 424 45.26 -2.97 6.68
N PRO A 425 45.81 -3.75 5.72
CA PRO A 425 46.31 -5.10 6.01
C PRO A 425 47.66 -5.02 6.73
N TRP A 426 47.74 -5.67 7.90
CA TRP A 426 49.00 -6.05 8.55
C TRP A 426 49.62 -7.28 7.90
#